data_AF-A0A4Z0QKB4-F1
#
_entry.id   AF-A0A4Z0QKB4-F1
#
_cell.length_a   1.000
_cell.length_b   1.000
_cell.length_c   1.000
_cell.angle_alpha   90.00
_cell.angle_beta   90.00
_cell.angle_gamma   90.00
#
_symmetry.space_group_name_H-M   'P 1'
#
loop_
_entity.id
_entity.type
_entity.pdbx_description
1 polymer ?
#
loop_
_entity_poly.entity_id
_entity_poly.type
_entity_poly.pdbx_seq_one_letter_code
_entity_poly.pdbx_strand_id
1 'polypeptide(L)'
;MKFQKVKILFISIIVLLSTVLPATTANALLEQYTTKRIGGQTRFDTAIEVSKEFVAKAKKPVDSVILCTAYGYADSVSVTPFAVYVNAPILLTDKEFLTPSTQARIIEMNTKKVYVIGGTGVISDNVLSTLSGMGISVERIAGVNRFDTNRLILAKIPQDLWGANPKFIDGYDVFVGLTVTVDTIEQDNTNKINPIILTDENGDENDPYSTRSQYYKNIVTTLYNIYGYKFHPFCMSSYGLSTNDKAIETYGLSFSDKLSESKLNGDSASATNNSLFASKFVSHPYATNSVLITTGLNYIDAISTGPLAAITYSPIVYKLPSNNYYYTFSSAYKACYNDVQTVYYIGGSVVVPDGSESILK
;
A
#
# COMPACT_ATOMS: atom_id res chain seq x y z
N MET A 1 -21.30 57.31 82.26
CA MET A 1 -21.24 57.84 80.88
C MET A 1 -21.52 56.71 79.90
N LYS A 2 -22.60 56.87 79.12
CA LYS A 2 -23.13 55.86 78.18
C LYS A 2 -22.20 55.77 76.96
N PHE A 3 -21.61 54.60 76.71
CA PHE A 3 -20.90 54.33 75.47
C PHE A 3 -21.91 54.02 74.35
N GLN A 4 -21.81 54.76 73.25
CA GLN A 4 -22.59 54.61 72.03
C GLN A 4 -22.34 53.24 71.37
N LYS A 5 -23.42 52.53 71.08
CA LYS A 5 -23.43 51.33 70.23
C LYS A 5 -23.25 51.73 68.77
N VAL A 6 -22.11 51.42 68.17
CA VAL A 6 -21.93 51.45 66.71
C VAL A 6 -22.45 50.13 66.15
N LYS A 7 -23.48 50.21 65.30
CA LYS A 7 -24.03 49.06 64.55
C LYS A 7 -23.00 48.62 63.51
N ILE A 8 -22.37 47.47 63.72
CA ILE A 8 -21.52 46.83 62.72
C ILE A 8 -22.44 46.07 61.76
N LEU A 9 -22.40 46.47 60.49
CA LEU A 9 -23.14 45.91 59.38
C LEU A 9 -22.58 44.50 59.06
N PHE A 10 -23.41 43.46 59.14
CA PHE A 10 -23.09 42.12 58.67
C PHE A 10 -23.03 42.12 57.14
N ILE A 11 -21.83 42.12 56.57
CA ILE A 11 -21.63 41.75 55.16
C ILE A 11 -21.31 40.25 55.16
N SER A 12 -22.32 39.44 54.83
CA SER A 12 -22.16 38.02 54.57
C SER A 12 -21.33 37.83 53.30
N ILE A 13 -20.01 37.65 53.45
CA ILE A 13 -19.15 37.16 52.38
C ILE A 13 -19.50 35.68 52.19
N ILE A 14 -20.31 35.39 51.18
CA ILE A 14 -20.40 34.03 50.62
C ILE A 14 -19.08 33.79 49.91
N VAL A 15 -18.15 33.09 50.58
CA VAL A 15 -17.01 32.47 49.91
C VAL A 15 -17.58 31.33 49.08
N LEU A 16 -17.86 31.60 47.80
CA LEU A 16 -18.00 30.55 46.80
C LEU A 16 -16.62 29.90 46.66
N LEU A 17 -16.38 28.89 47.49
CA LEU A 17 -15.30 27.94 47.32
C LEU A 17 -15.64 27.16 46.04
N SER A 18 -15.31 27.76 44.89
CA SER A 18 -15.27 27.03 43.64
C SER A 18 -14.17 25.99 43.84
N THR A 19 -14.59 24.77 44.15
CA THR A 19 -13.75 23.62 43.96
C THR A 19 -13.46 23.62 42.47
N VAL A 20 -12.28 24.14 42.10
CA VAL A 20 -11.66 23.78 40.85
C VAL A 20 -11.45 22.28 41.00
N LEU A 21 -12.43 21.50 40.54
CA LEU A 21 -12.18 20.10 40.25
C LEU A 21 -10.94 20.15 39.36
N PRO A 22 -9.82 19.52 39.75
CA PRO A 22 -8.76 19.31 38.79
C PRO A 22 -9.46 18.62 37.64
N ALA A 23 -9.48 19.27 36.47
CA ALA A 23 -10.04 18.70 35.27
C ALA A 23 -9.50 17.28 35.23
N THR A 24 -10.40 16.31 35.46
CA THR A 24 -10.02 14.92 35.52
C THR A 24 -9.25 14.66 34.25
N THR A 25 -8.12 13.97 34.39
CA THR A 25 -7.14 13.64 33.36
C THR A 25 -7.70 12.74 32.26
N ALA A 26 -8.95 12.94 31.84
CA ALA A 26 -9.56 12.40 30.65
C ALA A 26 -9.15 13.26 29.45
N ASN A 27 -7.88 13.14 29.03
CA ASN A 27 -7.41 13.29 27.64
C ASN A 27 -5.88 13.27 27.47
N ALA A 28 -5.11 12.99 28.51
CA ALA A 28 -3.66 12.85 28.40
C ALA A 28 -3.20 11.38 28.38
N LEU A 29 -3.86 10.54 27.56
CA LEU A 29 -3.13 9.44 26.92
C LEU A 29 -2.42 10.07 25.73
N LEU A 30 -1.23 10.61 26.01
CA LEU A 30 -0.30 11.19 25.03
C LEU A 30 -0.25 10.29 23.79
N GLU A 31 -0.45 10.86 22.61
CA GLU A 31 -0.32 10.12 21.35
C GLU A 31 1.08 9.48 21.29
N GLN A 32 1.13 8.15 21.29
CA GLN A 32 2.38 7.37 21.33
C GLN A 32 3.17 7.41 20.01
N TYR A 33 2.68 8.13 19.01
CA TYR A 33 3.21 8.19 17.65
C TYR A 33 3.13 9.61 17.10
N THR A 34 4.02 9.90 16.15
CA THR A 34 4.00 11.14 15.35
C THR A 34 3.21 10.91 14.07
N THR A 35 2.58 11.97 13.55
CA THR A 35 1.82 11.88 12.30
C THR A 35 2.51 12.73 11.22
N LYS A 36 2.56 12.22 9.99
CA LYS A 36 3.15 12.93 8.85
C LYS A 36 2.33 12.70 7.59
N ARG A 37 1.96 13.77 6.91
CA ARG A 37 1.28 13.67 5.61
C ARG A 37 2.29 13.49 4.49
N ILE A 38 2.01 12.55 3.60
CA ILE A 38 2.68 12.33 2.32
C ILE A 38 1.59 12.41 1.25
N GLY A 39 1.29 13.61 0.79
CA GLY A 39 0.19 13.81 -0.15
C GLY A 39 0.05 15.25 -0.61
N GLY A 40 -0.52 15.43 -1.80
CA GLY A 40 -0.78 16.74 -2.38
C GLY A 40 -2.23 16.92 -2.81
N GLN A 41 -2.46 17.91 -3.68
CA GLN A 41 -3.80 18.27 -4.16
C GLN A 41 -4.33 17.26 -5.19
N THR A 42 -3.41 16.60 -5.90
CA THR A 42 -3.72 15.60 -6.93
C THR A 42 -2.97 14.30 -6.67
N ARG A 43 -3.37 13.21 -7.34
CA ARG A 43 -2.63 11.94 -7.35
C ARG A 43 -1.19 12.09 -7.86
N PHE A 44 -0.96 13.02 -8.79
CA PHE A 44 0.38 13.33 -9.28
C PHE A 44 1.24 13.92 -8.17
N ASP A 45 0.68 14.89 -7.44
CA ASP A 45 1.38 15.53 -6.32
C ASP A 45 1.64 14.53 -5.19
N THR A 46 0.67 13.66 -4.89
CA THR A 46 0.88 12.58 -3.91
C THR A 46 1.98 11.62 -4.35
N ALA A 47 2.01 11.21 -5.62
CA ALA A 47 3.10 10.38 -6.15
C ALA A 47 4.46 11.07 -6.06
N ILE A 48 4.51 12.39 -6.27
CA ILE A 48 5.73 13.19 -6.09
C ILE A 48 6.18 13.19 -4.63
N GLU A 49 5.29 13.44 -3.67
CA GLU A 49 5.63 13.40 -2.24
C GLU A 49 6.06 12.00 -1.80
N VAL A 50 5.38 10.95 -2.25
CA VAL A 50 5.79 9.56 -2.03
C VAL A 50 7.18 9.30 -2.60
N SER A 51 7.49 9.82 -3.80
CA SER A 51 8.83 9.67 -4.39
C SER A 51 9.92 10.38 -3.61
N LYS A 52 9.62 11.51 -2.95
CA LYS A 52 10.57 12.21 -2.08
C LYS A 52 10.89 11.38 -0.83
N GLU A 53 9.85 10.84 -0.20
CA GLU A 53 10.02 9.94 0.95
C GLU A 53 10.76 8.66 0.55
N PHE A 54 10.44 8.07 -0.61
CA PHE A 54 11.16 6.91 -1.13
C PHE A 54 12.65 7.21 -1.28
N VAL A 55 13.01 8.31 -1.95
CA VAL A 55 14.41 8.71 -2.13
C VAL A 55 15.11 8.96 -0.78
N ALA A 56 14.43 9.56 0.18
CA ALA A 56 14.98 9.81 1.52
C ALA A 56 15.20 8.52 2.34
N LYS A 57 14.45 7.45 2.04
CA LYS A 57 14.53 6.15 2.73
C LYS A 57 15.36 5.11 1.97
N ALA A 58 15.56 5.29 0.67
CA ALA A 58 16.34 4.39 -0.16
C ALA A 58 17.79 4.28 0.34
N LYS A 59 18.30 3.05 0.41
CA LYS A 59 19.68 2.77 0.85
C LYS A 59 20.73 2.99 -0.23
N LYS A 60 20.29 3.18 -1.48
CA LYS A 60 21.12 3.34 -2.67
C LYS A 60 20.66 4.57 -3.45
N PRO A 61 21.55 5.22 -4.23
CA PRO A 61 21.16 6.29 -5.14
C PRO A 61 19.98 5.87 -6.02
N VAL A 62 19.02 6.77 -6.17
CA VAL A 62 17.84 6.58 -7.00
C VAL A 62 18.02 7.41 -8.26
N ASP A 63 18.26 6.76 -9.39
CA ASP A 63 18.48 7.38 -10.69
C ASP A 63 17.47 6.92 -11.75
N SER A 64 16.49 6.11 -11.36
CA SER A 64 15.44 5.62 -12.23
C SER A 64 14.05 5.83 -11.63
N VAL A 65 13.06 5.88 -12.52
CA VAL A 65 11.65 6.06 -12.18
C VAL A 65 10.82 5.02 -12.92
N ILE A 66 9.84 4.45 -12.23
CA ILE A 66 8.73 3.74 -12.89
C ILE A 66 7.64 4.75 -13.18
N LEU A 67 7.23 4.87 -14.44
CA LEU A 67 6.17 5.76 -14.87
C LEU A 67 4.92 4.96 -15.22
N CYS A 68 3.86 5.16 -14.45
CA CYS A 68 2.56 4.54 -14.65
C CYS A 68 1.51 5.59 -15.03
N THR A 69 0.43 5.15 -15.66
CA THR A 69 -0.73 6.02 -15.88
C THR A 69 -1.40 6.33 -14.55
N ALA A 70 -1.91 7.55 -14.41
CA ALA A 70 -2.69 7.94 -13.24
C ALA A 70 -4.08 7.26 -13.20
N TYR A 71 -4.45 6.49 -14.23
CA TYR A 71 -5.79 5.93 -14.43
C TYR A 71 -5.82 4.38 -14.51
N GLY A 72 -4.66 3.72 -14.40
CA GLY A 72 -4.50 2.26 -14.53
C GLY A 72 -3.92 1.63 -13.26
N TYR A 73 -4.74 0.86 -12.56
CA TYR A 73 -4.43 0.38 -11.21
C TYR A 73 -3.58 -0.90 -11.16
N ALA A 74 -3.92 -1.88 -12.00
CA ALA A 74 -3.28 -3.19 -11.97
C ALA A 74 -1.77 -3.10 -12.24
N ASP A 75 -1.39 -2.18 -13.12
CA ASP A 75 -0.01 -1.97 -13.55
C ASP A 75 0.85 -1.30 -12.45
N SER A 76 0.27 -0.40 -11.65
CA SER A 76 1.00 0.33 -10.60
C SER A 76 1.23 -0.49 -9.33
N VAL A 77 0.29 -1.37 -8.98
CA VAL A 77 0.47 -2.26 -7.83
C VAL A 77 1.44 -3.40 -8.17
N SER A 78 1.22 -4.04 -9.32
CA SER A 78 1.97 -5.23 -9.72
C SER A 78 3.41 -4.94 -10.16
N VAL A 79 3.76 -3.67 -10.42
CA VAL A 79 5.15 -3.26 -10.69
C VAL A 79 5.99 -3.10 -9.43
N THR A 80 5.41 -3.12 -8.22
CA THR A 80 6.16 -2.92 -6.97
C THR A 80 7.40 -3.82 -6.84
N PRO A 81 7.36 -5.13 -7.12
CA PRO A 81 8.55 -6.00 -7.13
C PRO A 81 9.66 -5.49 -8.04
N PHE A 82 9.31 -5.05 -9.24
CA PHE A 82 10.28 -4.52 -10.18
C PHE A 82 10.80 -3.15 -9.76
N ALA A 83 9.93 -2.28 -9.22
CA ALA A 83 10.31 -0.98 -8.68
C ALA A 83 11.33 -1.10 -7.54
N VAL A 84 11.12 -2.08 -6.64
CA VAL A 84 12.09 -2.45 -5.60
C VAL A 84 13.40 -2.96 -6.21
N TYR A 85 13.31 -3.86 -7.19
CA TYR A 85 14.49 -4.42 -7.87
C TYR A 85 15.38 -3.34 -8.49
N VAL A 86 14.78 -2.38 -9.21
CA VAL A 86 15.51 -1.28 -9.85
C VAL A 86 15.73 -0.06 -8.94
N ASN A 87 15.33 -0.14 -7.67
CA ASN A 87 15.41 0.95 -6.69
C ASN A 87 14.79 2.27 -7.21
N ALA A 88 13.53 2.20 -7.69
CA ALA A 88 12.83 3.30 -8.31
C ALA A 88 11.48 3.59 -7.63
N PRO A 89 11.13 4.86 -7.38
CA PRO A 89 9.76 5.22 -7.03
C PRO A 89 8.85 5.13 -8.25
N ILE A 90 7.54 5.08 -7.99
CA ILE A 90 6.51 5.22 -9.01
C ILE A 90 6.09 6.69 -9.10
N LEU A 91 6.17 7.26 -10.30
CA LEU A 91 5.51 8.53 -10.65
C LEU A 91 4.33 8.27 -11.60
N LEU A 92 3.42 9.23 -11.65
CA LEU A 92 2.20 9.14 -12.45
C LEU A 92 2.23 10.12 -13.62
N THR A 93 1.65 9.73 -14.75
CA THR A 93 1.46 10.57 -15.93
C THR A 93 0.03 10.52 -16.45
N ASP A 94 -0.36 11.53 -17.21
CA ASP A 94 -1.53 11.43 -18.09
C ASP A 94 -1.19 10.50 -19.27
N LYS A 95 -2.23 10.06 -20.00
CA LYS A 95 -2.07 9.25 -21.21
C LYS A 95 -1.34 10.04 -22.31
N GLU A 96 -1.74 11.28 -22.54
CA GLU A 96 -1.31 12.03 -23.73
C GLU A 96 -0.09 12.92 -23.47
N PHE A 97 0.18 13.28 -22.22
CA PHE A 97 1.26 14.19 -21.87
C PHE A 97 1.86 13.90 -20.49
N LEU A 98 3.14 14.23 -20.34
CA LEU A 98 3.80 14.25 -19.03
C LEU A 98 3.37 15.51 -18.29
N THR A 99 2.76 15.37 -17.11
CA THR A 99 2.32 16.54 -16.34
C THR A 99 3.52 17.41 -15.95
N PRO A 100 3.37 18.75 -15.87
CA PRO A 100 4.47 19.62 -15.48
C PRO A 100 5.08 19.26 -14.12
N SER A 101 4.27 18.81 -13.16
CA SER A 101 4.74 18.41 -11.84
C SER A 101 5.57 17.13 -11.88
N THR A 102 5.14 16.11 -12.64
CA THR A 102 5.91 14.88 -12.83
C THR A 102 7.20 15.15 -13.59
N GLN A 103 7.16 15.98 -14.63
CA GLN A 103 8.36 16.39 -15.37
C GLN A 103 9.37 17.09 -14.46
N ALA A 104 8.91 18.06 -13.64
CA ALA A 104 9.75 18.76 -12.69
C ALA A 104 10.41 17.80 -11.69
N ARG A 105 9.66 16.82 -11.18
CA ARG A 105 10.21 15.82 -10.27
C ARG A 105 11.26 14.92 -10.92
N ILE A 106 11.04 14.51 -12.17
CA ILE A 106 12.01 13.71 -12.94
C ILE A 106 13.34 14.48 -13.10
N ILE A 107 13.27 15.79 -13.36
CA ILE A 107 14.44 16.68 -13.45
C ILE A 107 15.12 16.83 -12.08
N GLU A 108 14.35 17.09 -11.03
CA GLU A 108 14.85 17.24 -9.65
C GLU A 108 15.63 16.00 -9.18
N MET A 109 15.14 14.81 -9.53
CA MET A 109 15.80 13.54 -9.24
C MET A 109 17.04 13.27 -10.10
N ASN A 110 17.32 14.10 -11.11
CA ASN A 110 18.37 13.86 -12.11
C ASN A 110 18.25 12.47 -12.77
N THR A 111 17.00 12.07 -13.04
CA THR A 111 16.62 10.74 -13.53
C THR A 111 17.37 10.40 -14.82
N LYS A 112 17.95 9.20 -14.89
CA LYS A 112 18.68 8.68 -16.04
C LYS A 112 17.87 7.68 -16.85
N LYS A 113 16.99 6.94 -16.18
CA LYS A 113 16.16 5.92 -16.82
C LYS A 113 14.71 6.00 -16.36
N VAL A 114 13.78 5.93 -17.31
CA VAL A 114 12.34 5.82 -17.03
C VAL A 114 11.80 4.53 -17.64
N TYR A 115 11.20 3.70 -16.80
CA TYR A 115 10.46 2.53 -17.23
C TYR A 115 8.99 2.89 -17.37
N VAL A 116 8.46 2.93 -18.58
CA VAL A 116 7.06 3.26 -18.86
C VAL A 116 6.24 1.97 -18.86
N ILE A 117 5.27 1.88 -17.96
CA ILE A 117 4.44 0.68 -17.81
C ILE A 117 3.11 0.87 -18.53
N GLY A 118 2.80 -0.05 -19.43
CA GLY A 118 1.57 -0.07 -20.20
C GLY A 118 1.77 0.32 -21.67
N GLY A 119 0.86 -0.15 -22.52
CA GLY A 119 0.91 0.06 -23.97
C GLY A 119 0.58 1.51 -24.39
N THR A 120 0.65 1.79 -25.68
CA THR A 120 0.37 3.12 -26.26
C THR A 120 -1.06 3.59 -26.01
N GLY A 121 -2.01 2.67 -25.84
CA GLY A 121 -3.39 2.98 -25.46
C GLY A 121 -3.54 3.52 -24.03
N VAL A 122 -2.54 3.31 -23.17
CA VAL A 122 -2.52 3.69 -21.74
C VAL A 122 -1.59 4.88 -21.49
N ILE A 123 -0.41 4.88 -22.12
CA ILE A 123 0.55 5.99 -22.14
C ILE A 123 1.04 6.13 -23.58
N SER A 124 0.66 7.22 -24.25
CA SER A 124 1.00 7.49 -25.64
C SER A 124 2.50 7.65 -25.87
N ASP A 125 2.93 7.55 -27.13
CA ASP A 125 4.34 7.80 -27.50
C ASP A 125 4.74 9.27 -27.40
N ASN A 126 3.78 10.19 -27.24
CA ASN A 126 4.07 11.60 -26.97
C ASN A 126 4.82 11.75 -25.63
N VAL A 127 4.37 11.04 -24.58
CA VAL A 127 5.03 11.04 -23.28
C VAL A 127 6.47 10.53 -23.39
N LEU A 128 6.69 9.44 -24.14
CA LEU A 128 8.03 8.88 -24.35
C LEU A 128 8.93 9.84 -25.14
N SER A 129 8.36 10.53 -26.12
CA SER A 129 9.07 11.53 -26.92
C SER A 129 9.48 12.72 -26.05
N THR A 130 8.62 13.19 -25.15
CA THR A 130 8.96 14.22 -24.16
C THR A 130 10.12 13.77 -23.27
N LEU A 131 10.04 12.56 -22.69
CA LEU A 131 11.10 12.02 -21.84
C LEU A 131 12.44 11.86 -22.60
N SER A 132 12.39 11.33 -23.82
CA SER A 132 13.59 11.16 -24.65
C SER A 132 14.20 12.51 -25.05
N GLY A 133 13.37 13.51 -25.33
CA GLY A 133 13.80 14.89 -25.59
C GLY A 133 14.47 15.56 -24.38
N MET A 134 14.23 15.06 -23.16
CA MET A 134 14.95 15.46 -21.95
C MET A 134 16.31 14.74 -21.79
N GLY A 135 16.70 13.87 -22.74
CA GLY A 135 17.94 13.09 -22.68
C GLY A 135 17.87 11.86 -21.77
N ILE A 136 16.67 11.40 -21.43
CA ILE A 136 16.43 10.27 -20.53
C ILE A 136 16.35 8.97 -21.33
N SER A 137 16.93 7.89 -20.83
CA SER A 137 16.74 6.55 -21.41
C SER A 137 15.34 6.04 -21.06
N VAL A 138 14.54 5.69 -22.07
CA VAL A 138 13.15 5.27 -21.87
C VAL A 138 12.97 3.82 -22.31
N GLU A 139 12.37 3.01 -21.44
CA GLU A 139 12.05 1.61 -21.73
C GLU A 139 10.56 1.36 -21.48
N ARG A 140 9.80 1.00 -22.53
CA ARG A 140 8.40 0.61 -22.38
C ARG A 140 8.29 -0.88 -22.03
N ILE A 141 7.53 -1.21 -21.01
CA ILE A 141 7.16 -2.59 -20.65
C ILE A 141 5.64 -2.69 -20.75
N ALA A 142 5.16 -3.43 -21.75
CA ALA A 142 3.74 -3.53 -22.05
C ALA A 142 3.43 -4.86 -22.72
N GLY A 143 2.40 -5.53 -22.22
CA GLY A 143 1.78 -6.68 -22.86
C GLY A 143 0.44 -6.34 -23.50
N VAL A 144 -0.20 -7.35 -24.08
CA VAL A 144 -1.53 -7.22 -24.71
C VAL A 144 -2.64 -6.89 -23.71
N ASN A 145 -2.45 -7.23 -22.44
CA ASN A 145 -3.34 -6.94 -21.32
C ASN A 145 -2.54 -6.79 -20.02
N ARG A 146 -3.20 -6.46 -18.90
CA ARG A 146 -2.54 -6.26 -17.58
C ARG A 146 -1.75 -7.47 -17.10
N PHE A 147 -2.20 -8.66 -17.47
CA PHE A 147 -1.58 -9.91 -17.06
C PHE A 147 -0.26 -10.16 -17.81
N ASP A 148 -0.28 -9.94 -19.11
CA ASP A 148 0.92 -10.04 -19.95
C ASP A 148 1.92 -8.93 -19.61
N THR A 149 1.45 -7.71 -19.32
CA THR A 149 2.28 -6.63 -18.76
C THR A 149 2.94 -7.07 -17.45
N ASN A 150 2.18 -7.64 -16.50
CA ASN A 150 2.74 -8.15 -15.24
C ASN A 150 3.79 -9.25 -15.46
N ARG A 151 3.53 -10.20 -16.36
CA ARG A 151 4.50 -11.25 -16.72
C ARG A 151 5.79 -10.66 -17.29
N LEU A 152 5.68 -9.69 -18.21
CA LEU A 152 6.84 -9.02 -18.81
C LEU A 152 7.63 -8.20 -17.80
N ILE A 153 6.97 -7.54 -16.84
CA ILE A 153 7.60 -6.86 -15.72
C ILE A 153 8.39 -7.86 -14.87
N LEU A 154 7.76 -8.97 -14.45
CA LEU A 154 8.41 -9.96 -13.60
C LEU A 154 9.57 -10.66 -14.31
N ALA A 155 9.50 -10.84 -15.63
CA ALA A 155 10.60 -11.37 -16.43
C ALA A 155 11.87 -10.49 -16.44
N LYS A 156 11.77 -9.22 -16.01
CA LYS A 156 12.92 -8.32 -15.83
C LYS A 156 13.68 -8.56 -14.53
N ILE A 157 13.07 -9.27 -13.57
CA ILE A 157 13.70 -9.63 -12.31
C ILE A 157 14.40 -10.98 -12.48
N PRO A 158 15.74 -11.05 -12.32
CA PRO A 158 16.48 -12.30 -12.37
C PRO A 158 15.87 -13.37 -11.45
N GLN A 159 15.69 -14.59 -11.95
CA GLN A 159 15.00 -15.66 -11.20
C GLN A 159 15.72 -16.04 -9.90
N ASP A 160 17.04 -15.91 -9.86
CA ASP A 160 17.84 -16.11 -8.66
C ASP A 160 17.60 -15.03 -7.60
N LEU A 161 16.92 -13.93 -7.91
CA LEU A 161 16.47 -12.93 -6.93
C LEU A 161 15.02 -13.15 -6.47
N TRP A 162 14.30 -14.13 -7.01
CA TRP A 162 12.91 -14.37 -6.60
C TRP A 162 12.85 -14.96 -5.19
N GLY A 163 12.06 -14.30 -4.35
CA GLY A 163 11.81 -14.68 -2.97
C GLY A 163 10.90 -15.88 -2.82
N ALA A 164 10.94 -16.46 -1.62
CA ALA A 164 10.30 -17.72 -1.30
C ALA A 164 8.76 -17.68 -1.28
N ASN A 165 8.20 -16.48 -1.31
CA ASN A 165 6.81 -16.20 -0.94
C ASN A 165 6.09 -15.37 -2.02
N PRO A 166 5.89 -15.89 -3.24
CA PRO A 166 5.13 -15.21 -4.28
C PRO A 166 3.69 -14.89 -3.81
N LYS A 167 3.17 -13.76 -4.28
CA LYS A 167 1.81 -13.29 -3.99
C LYS A 167 0.96 -13.38 -5.25
N PHE A 168 -0.14 -14.12 -5.19
CA PHE A 168 -1.09 -14.20 -6.28
C PHE A 168 -2.29 -13.31 -5.93
N ILE A 169 -2.58 -12.37 -6.81
CA ILE A 169 -3.70 -11.44 -6.65
C ILE A 169 -4.56 -11.45 -7.92
N ASP A 170 -5.86 -11.21 -7.77
CA ASP A 170 -6.71 -10.96 -8.93
C ASP A 170 -6.30 -9.60 -9.54
N GLY A 171 -6.02 -9.60 -10.84
CA GLY A 171 -5.69 -8.39 -11.58
C GLY A 171 -6.82 -7.36 -11.62
N TYR A 172 -8.03 -7.71 -11.20
CA TYR A 172 -9.16 -6.80 -11.02
C TYR A 172 -9.35 -6.31 -9.57
N ASP A 173 -8.72 -6.94 -8.57
CA ASP A 173 -8.80 -6.51 -7.16
C ASP A 173 -7.60 -5.66 -6.74
N VAL A 174 -7.85 -4.37 -6.75
CA VAL A 174 -6.91 -3.30 -6.42
C VAL A 174 -6.62 -3.16 -4.92
N PHE A 175 -7.49 -3.65 -4.04
CA PHE A 175 -7.37 -3.42 -2.61
C PHE A 175 -6.39 -4.39 -1.95
N VAL A 176 -6.48 -5.66 -2.33
CA VAL A 176 -5.57 -6.69 -1.84
C VAL A 176 -4.16 -6.41 -2.37
N GLY A 177 -4.06 -5.98 -3.63
CA GLY A 177 -2.78 -5.77 -4.27
C GLY A 177 -1.88 -4.75 -3.54
N LEU A 178 -2.39 -3.58 -3.15
CA LEU A 178 -1.57 -2.58 -2.45
C LEU A 178 -1.17 -3.07 -1.05
N THR A 179 -2.06 -3.79 -0.37
CA THR A 179 -1.82 -4.36 0.97
C THR A 179 -0.61 -5.30 0.98
N VAL A 180 -0.45 -6.12 -0.06
CA VAL A 180 0.63 -7.12 -0.11
C VAL A 180 1.99 -6.55 -0.53
N THR A 181 2.04 -5.29 -0.97
CA THR A 181 3.28 -4.65 -1.43
C THR A 181 4.37 -4.57 -0.37
N VAL A 182 4.00 -4.46 0.91
CA VAL A 182 4.94 -4.45 2.04
C VAL A 182 5.77 -5.73 2.14
N ASP A 183 5.24 -6.87 1.69
CA ASP A 183 5.90 -8.17 1.73
C ASP A 183 6.71 -8.46 0.44
N THR A 184 7.00 -7.44 -0.35
CA THR A 184 7.77 -7.56 -1.61
C THR A 184 9.25 -7.87 -1.36
N ILE A 185 9.81 -7.47 -0.22
CA ILE A 185 11.22 -7.75 0.12
C ILE A 185 11.25 -8.83 1.21
N GLU A 186 12.05 -9.88 1.00
CA GLU A 186 12.27 -10.88 2.05
C GLU A 186 13.12 -10.31 3.19
N GLN A 187 12.66 -10.56 4.41
CA GLN A 187 13.18 -9.92 5.61
C GLN A 187 14.41 -10.62 6.21
N ASP A 188 14.83 -11.76 5.65
CA ASP A 188 15.95 -12.58 6.12
C ASP A 188 17.33 -12.12 5.61
N ASN A 189 17.46 -10.84 5.20
CA ASN A 189 18.66 -10.24 4.63
C ASN A 189 19.19 -10.89 3.33
N THR A 190 18.35 -11.65 2.63
CA THR A 190 18.73 -12.31 1.37
C THR A 190 18.66 -11.39 0.14
N ASN A 191 18.14 -10.16 0.28
CA ASN A 191 17.81 -9.24 -0.83
C ASN A 191 16.86 -9.84 -1.87
N LYS A 192 16.12 -10.89 -1.51
CA LYS A 192 15.16 -11.54 -2.39
C LYS A 192 13.88 -10.72 -2.51
N ILE A 193 13.23 -10.86 -3.65
CA ILE A 193 12.05 -10.09 -4.04
C ILE A 193 10.89 -11.06 -4.28
N ASN A 194 9.87 -10.97 -3.44
CA ASN A 194 8.65 -11.72 -3.60
C ASN A 194 7.85 -11.14 -4.78
N PRO A 195 7.59 -11.92 -5.84
CA PRO A 195 6.82 -11.44 -6.98
C PRO A 195 5.34 -11.27 -6.61
N ILE A 196 4.70 -10.27 -7.22
CA ILE A 196 3.25 -10.08 -7.21
C ILE A 196 2.74 -10.48 -8.59
N ILE A 197 2.04 -11.60 -8.64
CA ILE A 197 1.55 -12.24 -9.86
C ILE A 197 0.06 -11.94 -10.00
N LEU A 198 -0.31 -11.33 -11.14
CA LEU A 198 -1.70 -11.08 -11.48
C LEU A 198 -2.34 -12.32 -12.10
N THR A 199 -3.50 -12.70 -11.58
CA THR A 199 -4.37 -13.80 -12.06
C THR A 199 -5.74 -13.25 -12.41
N ASP A 200 -6.50 -13.91 -13.28
CA ASP A 200 -7.91 -13.56 -13.50
C ASP A 200 -8.83 -14.36 -12.57
N GLU A 201 -10.14 -14.06 -12.60
CA GLU A 201 -11.16 -14.73 -11.81
C GLU A 201 -11.27 -16.25 -12.07
N ASN A 202 -10.68 -16.72 -13.16
CA ASN A 202 -10.74 -18.12 -13.55
C ASN A 202 -9.38 -18.83 -13.40
N GLY A 203 -8.39 -18.15 -12.80
CA GLY A 203 -7.08 -18.72 -12.64
C GLY A 203 -6.35 -19.03 -13.96
N ASP A 204 -6.64 -18.24 -15.00
CA ASP A 204 -6.05 -18.34 -16.33
C ASP A 204 -6.66 -19.43 -17.23
N GLU A 205 -7.79 -20.04 -16.83
CA GLU A 205 -8.37 -21.23 -17.51
C GLU A 205 -8.79 -20.97 -18.97
N ASN A 206 -9.01 -19.71 -19.35
CA ASN A 206 -9.41 -19.29 -20.71
C ASN A 206 -8.36 -18.39 -21.40
N ASP A 207 -7.12 -18.31 -20.90
CA ASP A 207 -6.10 -17.48 -21.53
C ASP A 207 -5.66 -18.07 -22.88
N PRO A 208 -5.94 -17.38 -24.00
CA PRO A 208 -5.49 -17.84 -25.32
C PRO A 208 -3.96 -17.89 -25.42
N TYR A 209 -3.22 -17.33 -24.46
CA TYR A 209 -1.77 -17.31 -24.35
C TYR A 209 -1.23 -18.30 -23.32
N SER A 210 -1.70 -19.56 -23.34
CA SER A 210 -1.22 -20.77 -22.60
C SER A 210 0.25 -20.85 -22.12
N THR A 211 1.14 -20.04 -22.68
CA THR A 211 2.46 -19.64 -22.16
C THR A 211 2.50 -19.05 -20.73
N ARG A 212 1.51 -18.31 -20.21
CA ARG A 212 1.60 -17.70 -18.87
C ARG A 212 1.56 -18.75 -17.75
N SER A 213 0.61 -19.67 -17.85
CA SER A 213 0.51 -20.81 -16.95
C SER A 213 1.72 -21.71 -16.96
N GLN A 214 2.29 -21.95 -18.14
CA GLN A 214 3.54 -22.70 -18.27
C GLN A 214 4.75 -21.92 -17.74
N TYR A 215 4.80 -20.60 -17.95
CA TYR A 215 5.85 -19.72 -17.45
C TYR A 215 5.92 -19.78 -15.92
N TYR A 216 4.80 -19.56 -15.23
CA TYR A 216 4.78 -19.64 -13.77
C TYR A 216 4.89 -21.07 -13.26
N LYS A 217 4.31 -22.07 -13.94
CA LYS A 217 4.52 -23.48 -13.57
C LYS A 217 6.01 -23.80 -13.52
N ASN A 218 6.77 -23.50 -14.56
CA ASN A 218 8.21 -23.81 -14.62
C ASN A 218 9.06 -23.02 -13.61
N ILE A 219 8.59 -21.86 -13.15
CA ILE A 219 9.33 -20.97 -12.24
C ILE A 219 8.94 -21.21 -10.77
N VAL A 220 7.67 -21.51 -10.52
CA VAL A 220 7.07 -21.58 -9.18
C VAL A 220 7.09 -23.00 -8.63
N THR A 221 7.05 -24.06 -9.46
CA THR A 221 7.01 -25.47 -9.00
C THR A 221 8.26 -25.94 -8.25
N THR A 222 9.36 -25.18 -8.27
CA THR A 222 10.63 -25.66 -7.76
C THR A 222 10.90 -25.33 -6.29
N LEU A 223 10.33 -24.26 -5.70
CA LEU A 223 10.92 -23.69 -4.47
C LEU A 223 10.01 -22.95 -3.47
N TYR A 224 8.68 -22.84 -3.66
CA TYR A 224 7.96 -21.72 -3.04
C TYR A 224 6.67 -22.04 -2.25
N ASN A 225 6.51 -21.34 -1.12
CA ASN A 225 5.26 -21.27 -0.36
C ASN A 225 4.33 -20.27 -1.04
N ILE A 226 3.33 -20.77 -1.75
CA ILE A 226 2.32 -19.97 -2.46
C ILE A 226 1.26 -19.49 -1.48
N TYR A 227 1.05 -18.18 -1.36
CA TYR A 227 -0.06 -17.59 -0.62
C TYR A 227 -1.12 -17.06 -1.59
N GLY A 228 -2.33 -17.62 -1.56
CA GLY A 228 -3.50 -17.14 -2.28
C GLY A 228 -4.50 -16.43 -1.36
N TYR A 229 -5.08 -15.32 -1.80
CA TYR A 229 -6.03 -14.49 -1.04
C TYR A 229 -7.47 -14.63 -1.60
N LYS A 230 -8.41 -15.30 -0.91
CA LYS A 230 -9.81 -15.51 -1.39
C LYS A 230 -10.75 -14.33 -1.07
N PHE A 231 -11.77 -14.14 -1.92
CA PHE A 231 -12.61 -12.93 -2.11
C PHE A 231 -13.86 -12.74 -1.21
N HIS A 232 -14.39 -11.50 -1.29
CA HIS A 232 -15.64 -10.92 -0.72
C HIS A 232 -16.96 -11.60 -1.21
N PRO A 233 -17.99 -11.78 -0.36
CA PRO A 233 -19.28 -12.42 -0.71
C PRO A 233 -20.20 -11.70 -1.73
N PHE A 234 -20.26 -10.36 -1.78
CA PHE A 234 -21.09 -9.63 -2.78
C PHE A 234 -20.73 -9.93 -4.24
N CYS A 235 -19.47 -10.26 -4.55
CA CYS A 235 -19.08 -10.66 -5.91
C CYS A 235 -19.33 -12.15 -6.16
N MET A 236 -19.54 -12.95 -5.10
CA MET A 236 -19.62 -14.41 -5.16
C MET A 236 -21.03 -14.97 -5.41
N SER A 237 -22.10 -14.27 -5.01
CA SER A 237 -23.47 -14.81 -5.18
C SER A 237 -23.94 -14.88 -6.63
N SER A 238 -23.27 -14.16 -7.54
CA SER A 238 -23.65 -14.12 -8.96
C SER A 238 -22.85 -15.10 -9.83
N TYR A 239 -21.70 -15.64 -9.36
CA TYR A 239 -20.75 -16.34 -10.24
C TYR A 239 -20.14 -17.65 -9.74
N GLY A 240 -20.42 -18.11 -8.51
CA GLY A 240 -20.15 -19.49 -8.09
C GLY A 240 -18.70 -20.01 -8.22
N LEU A 241 -17.92 -19.88 -7.13
CA LEU A 241 -16.68 -20.62 -6.76
C LEU A 241 -15.30 -20.16 -7.30
N SER A 242 -14.36 -19.97 -6.35
CA SER A 242 -12.98 -20.52 -6.30
C SER A 242 -11.85 -20.05 -7.24
N THR A 243 -11.70 -18.75 -7.48
CA THR A 243 -10.68 -18.18 -8.41
C THR A 243 -9.22 -18.61 -8.12
N ASN A 244 -8.76 -18.59 -6.86
CA ASN A 244 -7.38 -18.98 -6.51
C ASN A 244 -7.12 -20.49 -6.54
N ASP A 245 -8.09 -21.31 -6.13
CA ASP A 245 -7.89 -22.76 -6.13
C ASP A 245 -7.80 -23.28 -7.57
N LYS A 246 -8.62 -22.71 -8.48
CA LYS A 246 -8.57 -23.01 -9.91
C LYS A 246 -7.27 -22.54 -10.57
N ALA A 247 -6.74 -21.38 -10.21
CA ALA A 247 -5.44 -20.92 -10.72
C ALA A 247 -4.34 -21.94 -10.38
N ILE A 248 -4.28 -22.29 -9.09
CA ILE A 248 -3.31 -23.23 -8.52
C ILE A 248 -3.46 -24.62 -9.16
N GLU A 249 -4.68 -25.12 -9.33
CA GLU A 249 -4.98 -26.38 -10.04
C GLU A 249 -4.60 -26.32 -11.54
N THR A 250 -4.94 -25.23 -12.22
CA THR A 250 -4.60 -24.98 -13.65
C THR A 250 -3.09 -24.95 -13.87
N TYR A 251 -2.32 -24.44 -12.90
CA TYR A 251 -0.86 -24.44 -12.93
C TYR A 251 -0.24 -25.79 -12.51
N GLY A 252 -1.02 -26.80 -12.11
CA GLY A 252 -0.52 -28.10 -11.64
C GLY A 252 0.26 -28.00 -10.33
N LEU A 253 -0.04 -27.00 -9.51
CA LEU A 253 0.52 -26.81 -8.17
C LEU A 253 -0.36 -27.60 -7.19
N SER A 254 0.13 -28.69 -6.59
CA SER A 254 -0.64 -29.43 -5.60
C SER A 254 -0.57 -28.74 -4.24
N PHE A 255 -1.73 -28.41 -3.64
CA PHE A 255 -1.82 -27.96 -2.25
C PHE A 255 -1.24 -28.97 -1.25
N SER A 256 -1.28 -30.26 -1.62
CA SER A 256 -0.75 -31.36 -0.82
C SER A 256 0.78 -31.41 -0.96
N ASP A 257 1.47 -30.87 0.05
CA ASP A 257 2.45 -31.61 0.87
C ASP A 257 3.47 -30.69 1.58
N LYS A 258 3.50 -29.38 1.31
CA LYS A 258 4.47 -28.45 1.96
C LYS A 258 3.95 -27.08 2.37
N LEU A 259 2.69 -26.74 2.13
CA LEU A 259 2.13 -25.44 2.52
C LEU A 259 1.51 -25.53 3.93
N SER A 260 2.07 -24.80 4.89
CA SER A 260 1.25 -24.36 6.03
C SER A 260 0.24 -23.35 5.49
N GLU A 261 -1.03 -23.73 5.35
CA GLU A 261 -2.11 -22.80 4.99
C GLU A 261 -2.18 -21.65 6.00
N SER A 262 -1.48 -20.54 5.79
CA SER A 262 -1.88 -19.27 6.40
C SER A 262 -2.82 -18.58 5.42
N LYS A 263 -4.09 -19.00 5.43
CA LYS A 263 -5.18 -18.35 4.67
C LYS A 263 -5.39 -16.96 5.24
N LEU A 264 -5.00 -15.92 4.51
CA LEU A 264 -5.13 -14.52 4.92
C LEU A 264 -6.40 -13.95 4.30
N ASN A 265 -7.55 -14.41 4.78
CA ASN A 265 -8.84 -14.12 4.19
C ASN A 265 -9.69 -13.30 5.15
N GLY A 266 -10.38 -12.30 4.62
CA GLY A 266 -11.50 -11.70 5.30
C GLY A 266 -12.57 -11.25 4.31
N ASP A 267 -13.80 -11.06 4.79
CA ASP A 267 -14.97 -10.76 3.95
C ASP A 267 -14.92 -9.40 3.24
N SER A 268 -13.82 -8.65 3.33
CA SER A 268 -13.60 -7.35 2.68
C SER A 268 -12.12 -7.04 2.48
N ALA A 269 -11.80 -6.08 1.62
CA ALA A 269 -10.47 -5.48 1.47
C ALA A 269 -9.81 -5.19 2.82
N SER A 270 -10.56 -4.58 3.74
CA SER A 270 -10.13 -4.28 5.10
C SER A 270 -9.90 -5.54 5.93
N ALA A 271 -10.68 -6.59 5.75
CA ALA A 271 -10.51 -7.84 6.49
C ALA A 271 -9.36 -8.72 5.95
N THR A 272 -9.08 -8.67 4.64
CA THR A 272 -7.86 -9.23 4.04
C THR A 272 -6.62 -8.47 4.53
N ASN A 273 -6.71 -7.14 4.57
CA ASN A 273 -5.70 -6.27 5.19
C ASN A 273 -5.45 -6.72 6.64
N ASN A 274 -6.49 -6.84 7.46
CA ASN A 274 -6.39 -7.32 8.85
C ASN A 274 -5.74 -8.69 8.99
N SER A 275 -6.03 -9.61 8.07
CA SER A 275 -5.46 -10.96 8.11
C SER A 275 -3.98 -10.97 7.75
N LEU A 276 -3.56 -10.17 6.76
CA LEU A 276 -2.14 -9.95 6.47
C LEU A 276 -1.42 -9.36 7.69
N PHE A 277 -2.05 -8.37 8.31
CA PHE A 277 -1.56 -7.76 9.54
C PHE A 277 -1.39 -8.77 10.68
N ALA A 278 -2.44 -9.51 11.00
CA ALA A 278 -2.43 -10.48 12.08
C ALA A 278 -1.41 -11.61 11.88
N SER A 279 -1.26 -12.09 10.65
CA SER A 279 -0.37 -13.24 10.36
C SER A 279 1.10 -12.88 10.25
N LYS A 280 1.42 -11.73 9.65
CA LYS A 280 2.79 -11.33 9.33
C LYS A 280 3.40 -10.36 10.33
N PHE A 281 2.58 -9.58 11.06
CA PHE A 281 3.06 -8.52 11.94
C PHE A 281 2.82 -8.77 13.44
N VAL A 282 1.86 -9.62 13.82
CA VAL A 282 1.64 -9.98 15.25
C VAL A 282 2.56 -11.13 15.70
N SER A 283 2.87 -12.07 14.80
CA SER A 283 3.66 -13.28 15.12
C SER A 283 5.16 -13.09 14.97
N HIS A 284 5.58 -11.95 14.42
CA HIS A 284 6.96 -11.70 14.08
C HIS A 284 7.43 -10.34 14.60
N PRO A 285 8.53 -10.28 15.37
CA PRO A 285 9.10 -9.04 15.87
C PRO A 285 9.86 -8.33 14.73
N TYR A 286 9.15 -7.73 13.78
CA TYR A 286 9.79 -7.08 12.63
C TYR A 286 9.69 -5.55 12.69
N ALA A 287 10.85 -4.93 12.40
CA ALA A 287 11.28 -3.60 12.83
C ALA A 287 10.78 -2.45 11.94
N THR A 288 9.48 -2.17 11.98
CA THR A 288 8.98 -0.88 11.55
C THR A 288 8.07 -0.30 12.62
N ASN A 289 8.48 0.86 13.12
CA ASN A 289 7.67 1.65 14.02
C ASN A 289 6.74 2.58 13.21
N SER A 290 6.36 2.17 12.00
CA SER A 290 5.59 3.04 11.11
C SER A 290 4.53 2.33 10.28
N VAL A 291 3.45 3.06 10.00
CA VAL A 291 2.28 2.60 9.25
C VAL A 291 1.85 3.67 8.24
N LEU A 292 1.38 3.26 7.08
CA LEU A 292 0.83 4.14 6.06
C LEU A 292 -0.68 3.98 6.04
N ILE A 293 -1.43 5.07 6.20
CA ILE A 293 -2.89 5.09 6.13
C ILE A 293 -3.33 5.77 4.85
N THR A 294 -4.21 5.11 4.10
CA THR A 294 -4.92 5.67 2.96
C THR A 294 -6.41 5.35 3.02
N THR A 295 -7.22 5.84 2.09
CA THR A 295 -8.65 5.51 2.02
C THR A 295 -9.01 4.64 0.83
N GLY A 296 -9.97 3.73 1.05
CA GLY A 296 -10.39 2.77 0.02
C GLY A 296 -11.33 3.32 -1.06
N LEU A 297 -11.86 4.54 -0.95
CA LEU A 297 -12.75 5.10 -1.98
C LEU A 297 -12.03 6.01 -2.99
N ASN A 298 -10.87 6.56 -2.64
CA ASN A 298 -10.03 7.40 -3.49
C ASN A 298 -8.55 6.94 -3.44
N TYR A 299 -8.33 5.61 -3.41
CA TYR A 299 -7.02 4.96 -3.27
C TYR A 299 -6.04 5.22 -4.42
N ILE A 300 -6.48 5.88 -5.49
CA ILE A 300 -5.65 6.19 -6.66
C ILE A 300 -4.43 7.02 -6.25
N ASP A 301 -4.58 7.82 -5.20
CA ASP A 301 -3.49 8.62 -4.64
C ASP A 301 -2.40 7.75 -3.99
N ALA A 302 -2.71 6.52 -3.59
CA ALA A 302 -1.79 5.61 -2.91
C ALA A 302 -1.20 4.51 -3.81
N ILE A 303 -1.51 4.49 -5.11
CA ILE A 303 -0.99 3.45 -6.02
C ILE A 303 0.52 3.54 -6.22
N SER A 304 1.11 4.72 -5.99
CA SER A 304 2.56 4.93 -6.04
C SER A 304 3.29 4.48 -4.77
N THR A 305 2.56 4.09 -3.73
CA THR A 305 3.09 3.87 -2.38
C THR A 305 3.70 2.50 -2.16
N GLY A 306 3.38 1.52 -3.01
CA GLY A 306 3.86 0.15 -2.87
C GLY A 306 5.38 0.04 -2.64
N PRO A 307 6.24 0.68 -3.48
CA PRO A 307 7.68 0.64 -3.29
C PRO A 307 8.15 1.26 -1.97
N LEU A 308 7.52 2.37 -1.54
CA LEU A 308 7.84 3.00 -0.25
C LEU A 308 7.51 2.04 0.91
N ALA A 309 6.30 1.48 0.91
CA ALA A 309 5.87 0.49 1.90
C ALA A 309 6.81 -0.71 1.97
N ALA A 310 7.26 -1.22 0.82
CA ALA A 310 8.22 -2.32 0.76
C ALA A 310 9.57 -1.95 1.40
N ILE A 311 10.19 -0.84 1.02
CA ILE A 311 11.56 -0.51 1.48
C ILE A 311 11.62 -0.08 2.95
N THR A 312 10.52 0.44 3.49
CA THR A 312 10.42 0.81 4.91
C THR A 312 9.82 -0.31 5.75
N TYR A 313 9.41 -1.42 5.12
CA TYR A 313 8.59 -2.47 5.71
C TYR A 313 7.30 -1.94 6.35
N SER A 314 6.87 -0.74 5.98
CA SER A 314 5.74 -0.05 6.58
C SER A 314 4.46 -0.48 5.88
N PRO A 315 3.53 -1.11 6.60
CA PRO A 315 2.38 -1.69 5.97
C PRO A 315 1.30 -0.64 5.69
N ILE A 316 0.48 -0.90 4.66
CA ILE A 316 -0.54 0.03 4.17
C ILE A 316 -1.90 -0.37 4.74
N VAL A 317 -2.59 0.60 5.33
CA VAL A 317 -3.87 0.47 6.00
C VAL A 317 -4.94 1.26 5.29
N TYR A 318 -6.11 0.65 5.11
CA TYR A 318 -7.28 1.29 4.54
C TYR A 318 -8.26 1.79 5.59
N LYS A 319 -8.51 3.10 5.61
CA LYS A 319 -9.66 3.71 6.27
C LYS A 319 -10.81 3.86 5.27
N LEU A 320 -11.94 3.20 5.52
CA LEU A 320 -13.13 3.36 4.69
C LEU A 320 -14.00 4.55 5.19
N PRO A 321 -14.59 5.36 4.30
CA PRO A 321 -15.48 6.47 4.69
C PRO A 321 -16.80 5.97 5.32
N SER A 322 -16.79 5.85 6.64
CA SER A 322 -17.94 5.78 7.58
C SER A 322 -18.90 4.57 7.57
N ASN A 323 -18.98 3.95 8.76
CA ASN A 323 -20.19 3.56 9.50
C ASN A 323 -20.84 2.17 9.44
N ASN A 324 -20.30 1.12 8.81
CA ASN A 324 -20.84 -0.24 9.07
C ASN A 324 -19.91 -1.45 8.93
N TYR A 325 -18.61 -1.25 8.68
CA TYR A 325 -17.64 -2.36 8.64
C TYR A 325 -16.46 -2.11 9.59
N TYR A 326 -16.76 -1.73 10.83
CA TYR A 326 -15.79 -1.66 11.94
C TYR A 326 -15.39 -3.03 12.49
N TYR A 327 -15.87 -4.11 11.89
CA TYR A 327 -15.58 -5.45 12.37
C TYR A 327 -14.16 -5.82 11.97
N THR A 328 -13.26 -5.92 12.97
CA THR A 328 -11.93 -6.58 12.97
C THR A 328 -10.65 -5.75 12.81
N PHE A 329 -10.69 -4.46 12.46
CA PHE A 329 -9.43 -3.70 12.25
C PHE A 329 -8.62 -3.46 13.53
N SER A 330 -9.30 -3.24 14.66
CA SER A 330 -8.64 -2.74 15.86
C SER A 330 -7.85 -3.78 16.65
N SER A 331 -8.23 -5.06 16.68
CA SER A 331 -7.62 -6.04 17.60
C SER A 331 -6.26 -6.56 17.16
N ALA A 332 -6.06 -6.85 15.87
CA ALA A 332 -4.76 -7.29 15.33
C ALA A 332 -3.74 -6.14 15.38
N TYR A 333 -4.17 -4.92 15.07
CA TYR A 333 -3.33 -3.73 15.15
C TYR A 333 -2.99 -3.34 16.58
N LYS A 334 -3.95 -3.39 17.52
CA LYS A 334 -3.73 -3.14 18.96
C LYS A 334 -2.63 -4.01 19.55
N ALA A 335 -2.52 -5.26 19.12
CA ALA A 335 -1.46 -6.17 19.56
C ALA A 335 -0.06 -5.71 19.09
N CYS A 336 0.02 -5.05 17.92
CA CYS A 336 1.25 -4.48 17.34
C CYS A 336 1.48 -3.00 17.72
N TYR A 337 0.52 -2.34 18.38
CA TYR A 337 0.46 -0.88 18.43
C TYR A 337 1.42 -0.21 19.42
N ASN A 338 1.88 -0.94 20.43
CA ASN A 338 2.78 -0.39 21.44
C ASN A 338 4.12 0.10 20.85
N ASP A 339 4.47 -0.35 19.63
CA ASP A 339 5.75 -0.04 18.98
C ASP A 339 5.62 0.94 17.79
N VAL A 340 4.40 1.35 17.39
CA VAL A 340 4.22 2.33 16.30
C VAL A 340 4.64 3.72 16.79
N GLN A 341 5.62 4.33 16.11
CA GLN A 341 6.16 5.68 16.38
C GLN A 341 5.80 6.71 15.29
N THR A 342 5.44 6.28 14.08
CA THR A 342 5.13 7.18 12.95
C THR A 342 3.93 6.69 12.13
N VAL A 343 2.93 7.54 11.97
CA VAL A 343 1.78 7.31 11.10
C VAL A 343 1.88 8.24 9.90
N TYR A 344 1.87 7.66 8.70
CA TYR A 344 1.91 8.40 7.45
C TYR A 344 0.52 8.49 6.82
N TYR A 345 0.02 9.69 6.53
CA TYR A 345 -1.22 9.87 5.74
C TYR A 345 -0.89 9.97 4.26
N ILE A 346 -1.35 9.01 3.47
CA ILE A 346 -1.06 8.94 2.03
C ILE A 346 -2.20 9.56 1.24
N GLY A 347 -2.00 10.80 0.80
CA GLY A 347 -2.99 11.61 0.09
C GLY A 347 -3.30 12.94 0.79
N GLY A 348 -4.02 13.81 0.08
CA GLY A 348 -4.47 15.10 0.61
C GLY A 348 -5.45 14.95 1.78
N SER A 349 -5.65 16.02 2.58
CA SER A 349 -6.53 16.00 3.76
C SER A 349 -8.00 15.75 3.44
N VAL A 350 -8.43 16.03 2.20
CA VAL A 350 -9.77 15.70 1.71
C VAL A 350 -9.94 14.18 1.55
N VAL A 351 -8.89 13.48 1.12
CA VAL A 351 -8.90 12.03 0.85
C VAL A 351 -8.59 11.23 2.09
N VAL A 352 -7.59 11.66 2.86
CA VAL A 352 -7.21 11.07 4.16
C VAL A 352 -7.28 12.17 5.23
N PRO A 353 -8.44 12.33 5.90
CA PRO A 353 -8.61 13.36 6.93
C PRO A 353 -7.61 13.21 8.07
N ASP A 354 -7.21 14.31 8.69
CA ASP A 354 -6.52 14.25 9.98
C ASP A 354 -7.42 13.53 11.01
N GLY A 355 -6.83 12.79 11.96
CA GLY A 355 -7.59 11.90 12.83
C GLY A 355 -7.83 10.50 12.24
N SER A 356 -7.31 10.18 11.04
CA SER A 356 -7.41 8.83 10.44
C SER A 356 -6.64 7.74 11.16
N GLU A 357 -5.61 8.08 11.93
CA GLU A 357 -4.92 7.24 12.91
C GLU A 357 -5.83 6.65 13.99
N SER A 358 -7.03 7.21 14.19
CA SER A 358 -8.00 6.70 15.16
C SER A 358 -8.42 5.25 14.91
N ILE A 359 -8.29 4.74 13.67
CA ILE A 359 -8.53 3.34 13.32
C ILE A 359 -7.57 2.36 14.03
N LEU A 360 -6.46 2.89 14.55
CA LEU A 360 -5.44 2.13 15.24
C LEU A 360 -5.67 2.08 16.77
N LYS A 361 -6.63 2.88 17.28
CA LYS A 361 -7.09 2.90 18.68
C LYS A 361 -8.27 1.96 18.91
#